data_AF-A0A7X0AA72-F1
#
_entry.id   AF-A0A7X0AA72-F1
#
_cell.length_a   1.000
_cell.length_b   1.000
_cell.length_c   1.000
_cell.angle_alpha   90.00
_cell.angle_beta   90.00
_cell.angle_gamma   90.00
#
_symmetry.space_group_name_H-M   'P 1'
#
loop_
_entity.id
_entity.type
_entity.pdbx_description
1 polymer ?
#
loop_
_entity_poly.entity_id
_entity_poly.type
_entity_poly.pdbx_seq_one_letter_code
_entity_poly.pdbx_strand_id
1 'polypeptide(L)'
;MKALAKQLFKTFLFSVILSIAVNSVYYAVTQKGIDYSHALPAIFEGIVFLNIIVFIMTLPTLFLANPLYWNNLVVRLPLYFSGSIAFLVTALTMQLTPSDRVVYLVTGCVFIIVHSVFYYLRVKGQARA
;
A
#
# COMPACT_ATOMS: atom_id res chain seq x y z
N MET A 1 -20.46 3.12 -4.05
CA MET A 1 -19.30 2.67 -4.87
C MET A 1 -18.32 3.79 -5.21
N LYS A 2 -18.73 4.88 -5.91
CA LYS A 2 -17.82 5.94 -6.38
C LYS A 2 -16.90 6.53 -5.29
N ALA A 3 -17.40 6.73 -4.08
CA ALA A 3 -16.59 7.24 -2.96
C ALA A 3 -15.49 6.27 -2.49
N LEU A 4 -15.74 4.95 -2.48
CA LEU A 4 -14.73 3.94 -2.13
C LEU A 4 -13.65 3.85 -3.19
N ALA A 5 -14.05 3.76 -4.45
CA ALA A 5 -13.10 3.72 -5.57
C ALA A 5 -12.20 4.96 -5.58
N LYS A 6 -12.77 6.15 -5.39
CA LYS A 6 -11.99 7.40 -5.29
C LYS A 6 -11.02 7.38 -4.11
N GLN A 7 -11.41 6.83 -2.98
CA GLN A 7 -10.56 6.74 -1.79
C GLN A 7 -9.42 5.74 -1.98
N LEU A 8 -9.70 4.56 -2.55
CA LEU A 8 -8.67 3.56 -2.85
C LEU A 8 -7.67 4.10 -3.86
N PHE A 9 -8.15 4.78 -4.90
CA PHE A 9 -7.28 5.41 -5.88
C PHE A 9 -6.39 6.49 -5.25
N LYS A 10 -6.93 7.31 -4.33
CA LYS A 10 -6.10 8.24 -3.54
C LYS A 10 -5.07 7.50 -2.70
N THR A 11 -5.49 6.43 -2.02
CA THR A 11 -4.59 5.60 -1.19
C THR A 11 -3.41 5.11 -2.03
N PHE A 12 -3.70 4.55 -3.21
CA PHE A 12 -2.68 4.13 -4.17
C PHE A 12 -1.76 5.27 -4.62
N LEU A 13 -2.30 6.42 -5.01
CA LEU A 13 -1.47 7.53 -5.48
C LEU A 13 -0.53 8.04 -4.36
N PHE A 14 -1.06 8.20 -3.15
CA PHE A 14 -0.26 8.62 -2.00
C PHE A 14 0.76 7.56 -1.59
N SER A 15 0.40 6.27 -1.65
CA SER A 15 1.32 5.19 -1.31
C SER A 15 2.47 5.09 -2.32
N VAL A 16 2.20 5.28 -3.62
CA VAL A 16 3.25 5.33 -4.66
C VAL A 16 4.24 6.44 -4.38
N ILE A 17 3.76 7.68 -4.22
CA ILE A 17 4.61 8.85 -3.98
C ILE A 17 5.46 8.66 -2.72
N LEU A 18 4.85 8.19 -1.63
CA LEU A 18 5.54 7.99 -0.37
C LEU A 18 6.51 6.81 -0.43
N SER A 19 6.16 5.72 -1.13
CA SER A 19 7.05 4.56 -1.31
C SER A 19 8.29 4.94 -2.11
N ILE A 20 8.13 5.74 -3.17
CA ILE A 20 9.23 6.27 -3.96
C ILE A 20 10.17 7.09 -3.08
N ALA A 21 9.63 8.02 -2.29
CA ALA A 21 10.43 8.87 -1.41
C ALA A 21 11.21 8.06 -0.37
N VAL A 22 10.54 7.13 0.34
CA VAL A 22 11.17 6.32 1.40
C VAL A 22 12.24 5.39 0.83
N ASN A 23 11.97 4.71 -0.28
CA ASN A 23 12.97 3.82 -0.89
C ASN A 23 14.14 4.59 -1.52
N SER A 24 13.91 5.79 -2.06
CA SER A 24 15.01 6.65 -2.54
C SER A 24 15.94 7.03 -1.40
N VAL A 25 15.40 7.39 -0.23
CA VAL A 25 16.20 7.67 0.98
C VAL A 25 16.97 6.42 1.42
N TYR A 26 16.33 5.25 1.45
CA TYR A 26 16.98 3.99 1.78
C TYR A 26 18.16 3.69 0.84
N TYR A 27 17.96 3.84 -0.46
CA TYR A 27 18.99 3.60 -1.47
C TYR A 27 20.16 4.59 -1.35
N ALA A 28 19.88 5.88 -1.15
CA ALA A 28 20.91 6.91 -0.96
C ALA A 28 21.79 6.66 0.28
N VAL A 29 21.23 6.09 1.36
CA VAL A 29 21.98 5.80 2.59
C VAL A 29 22.81 4.52 2.45
N THR A 30 22.29 3.50 1.77
CA THR A 30 22.89 2.16 1.72
C THR A 30 23.87 1.95 0.57
N GLN A 31 23.66 2.60 -0.59
CA GLN A 31 24.46 2.39 -1.80
C GLN A 31 25.33 3.61 -2.13
N LYS A 32 26.15 4.05 -1.16
CA LYS A 32 27.09 5.15 -1.35
C LYS A 32 28.09 4.83 -2.47
N GLY A 33 28.06 5.59 -3.56
CA GLY A 33 29.06 5.53 -4.64
C GLY A 33 28.66 4.77 -5.91
N ILE A 34 27.43 4.25 -6.00
CA ILE A 34 26.89 3.65 -7.24
C ILE A 34 26.22 4.73 -8.08
N ASP A 35 26.32 4.60 -9.41
CA ASP A 35 25.80 5.56 -10.38
C ASP A 35 24.27 5.66 -10.30
N TYR A 36 23.82 6.66 -9.53
CA TYR A 36 22.44 6.86 -9.14
C TYR A 36 21.51 7.10 -10.34
N SER A 37 22.10 7.60 -11.44
CA SER A 37 21.44 7.93 -12.71
C SER A 37 20.76 6.74 -13.38
N HIS A 38 21.33 5.55 -13.29
CA HIS A 38 20.80 4.33 -13.90
C HIS A 38 19.96 3.47 -12.94
N ALA A 39 20.22 3.55 -11.64
CA ALA A 39 19.47 2.78 -10.64
C ALA A 39 18.09 3.37 -10.34
N LEU A 40 17.95 4.69 -10.39
CA LEU A 40 16.70 5.38 -10.03
C LEU A 40 15.50 4.94 -10.90
N PRO A 41 15.59 4.89 -12.24
CA PRO A 41 14.45 4.52 -13.07
C PRO A 41 13.95 3.10 -12.79
N ALA A 42 14.87 2.14 -12.60
CA ALA A 42 14.52 0.75 -12.28
C ALA A 42 13.85 0.64 -10.89
N ILE A 43 14.32 1.41 -9.90
CA ILE A 43 13.70 1.49 -8.57
C ILE A 43 12.30 2.08 -8.67
N PHE A 44 12.11 3.15 -9.45
CA PHE A 44 10.80 3.76 -9.67
C PHE A 44 9.81 2.78 -10.30
N GLU A 45 10.22 2.09 -11.36
CA GLU A 45 9.40 1.08 -12.04
C GLU A 45 9.00 -0.03 -11.07
N GLY A 46 9.97 -0.60 -10.33
CA GLY A 46 9.70 -1.66 -9.34
C GLY A 46 8.73 -1.22 -8.25
N ILE A 47 8.90 -0.02 -7.69
CA ILE A 47 8.01 0.50 -6.64
C ILE A 47 6.59 0.74 -7.15
N VAL A 48 6.46 1.26 -8.37
CA VAL A 48 5.15 1.47 -9.00
C VAL A 48 4.45 0.12 -9.20
N PHE A 49 5.15 -0.88 -9.75
CA PHE A 49 4.60 -2.23 -9.90
C PHE A 49 4.18 -2.85 -8.57
N LEU A 50 5.00 -2.74 -7.53
CA LEU A 50 4.65 -3.26 -6.21
C LEU A 50 3.39 -2.59 -5.65
N ASN A 51 3.28 -1.26 -5.76
CA ASN A 51 2.08 -0.55 -5.34
C ASN A 51 0.84 -0.94 -6.16
N ILE A 52 0.99 -1.23 -7.46
CA ILE A 52 -0.11 -1.74 -8.30
C ILE A 52 -0.56 -3.11 -7.81
N ILE A 53 0.38 -4.01 -7.47
CA ILE A 53 0.07 -5.33 -6.92
C ILE A 53 -0.72 -5.18 -5.62
N VAL A 54 -0.23 -4.39 -4.65
CA VAL A 54 -0.96 -4.19 -3.38
C VAL A 54 -2.33 -3.56 -3.62
N PHE A 55 -2.41 -2.59 -4.53
CA PHE A 55 -3.68 -1.97 -4.91
C PHE A 55 -4.69 -3.00 -5.43
N ILE A 56 -4.28 -3.86 -6.37
CA ILE A 56 -5.14 -4.94 -6.91
C ILE A 56 -5.59 -5.88 -5.79
N MET A 57 -4.67 -6.28 -4.90
CA MET A 57 -5.00 -7.14 -3.76
C MET A 57 -6.01 -6.50 -2.80
N THR A 58 -6.07 -5.16 -2.76
CA THR A 58 -7.03 -4.44 -1.91
C THR A 58 -8.38 -4.15 -2.58
N LEU A 59 -8.58 -4.48 -3.86
CA LEU A 59 -9.87 -4.27 -4.55
C LEU A 59 -11.10 -4.91 -3.88
N PRO A 60 -11.00 -6.03 -3.13
CA PRO A 60 -12.14 -6.55 -2.36
C PRO A 60 -12.74 -5.54 -1.36
N THR A 61 -12.00 -4.50 -0.95
CA THR A 61 -12.54 -3.36 -0.19
C THR A 61 -13.76 -2.70 -0.87
N LEU A 62 -13.91 -2.80 -2.20
CA LEU A 62 -15.04 -2.25 -2.93
C LEU A 62 -16.38 -2.89 -2.55
N PHE A 63 -16.37 -4.15 -2.06
CA PHE A 63 -17.58 -4.81 -1.56
C PHE A 63 -18.18 -4.10 -0.34
N LEU A 64 -17.37 -3.34 0.40
CA LEU A 64 -17.82 -2.50 1.50
C LEU A 64 -18.70 -1.32 1.06
N ALA A 65 -19.00 -1.20 -0.24
CA ALA A 65 -20.07 -0.35 -0.71
C ALA A 65 -21.45 -0.80 -0.20
N ASN A 66 -21.60 -2.08 0.16
CA ASN A 66 -22.80 -2.60 0.80
C ASN A 66 -22.82 -2.22 2.29
N PRO A 67 -23.86 -1.52 2.78
CA PRO A 67 -24.01 -1.15 4.19
C PRO A 67 -23.96 -2.33 5.15
N LEU A 68 -24.46 -3.50 4.75
CA LEU A 68 -24.44 -4.72 5.58
C LEU A 68 -23.00 -5.13 5.94
N TYR A 69 -22.07 -5.00 4.98
CA TYR A 69 -20.66 -5.34 5.20
C TYR A 69 -19.91 -4.22 5.93
N TRP A 70 -20.31 -2.96 5.72
CA TRP A 70 -19.68 -1.83 6.40
C TRP A 70 -20.06 -1.75 7.90
N ASN A 71 -21.30 -2.08 8.24
CA ASN A 71 -21.79 -2.00 9.62
C ASN A 71 -21.31 -3.19 10.47
N ASN A 72 -20.93 -4.30 9.85
CA ASN A 72 -20.36 -5.44 10.55
C ASN A 72 -18.83 -5.34 10.62
N LEU A 73 -18.30 -5.05 11.82
CA LEU A 73 -16.86 -4.86 12.03
C LEU A 73 -16.01 -6.09 11.69
N VAL A 74 -16.54 -7.29 11.97
CA VAL A 74 -15.87 -8.59 11.70
C VAL A 74 -15.71 -8.82 10.20
N VAL A 75 -16.62 -8.29 9.38
CA VAL A 75 -16.53 -8.36 7.91
C VAL A 75 -15.76 -7.18 7.35
N ARG A 76 -15.94 -5.99 7.94
CA ARG A 76 -15.32 -4.73 7.49
C ARG A 76 -13.80 -4.79 7.53
N LEU A 77 -13.21 -5.18 8.66
CA LEU A 77 -11.75 -5.13 8.82
C LEU A 77 -11.02 -6.11 7.87
N PRO A 78 -11.42 -7.40 7.76
CA PRO A 78 -10.79 -8.31 6.81
C PRO A 78 -10.97 -7.86 5.36
N LEU A 79 -12.18 -7.44 4.94
CA LEU A 79 -12.37 -6.94 3.58
C LEU A 79 -11.55 -5.68 3.30
N TYR A 80 -11.32 -4.84 4.32
CA TYR A 80 -10.58 -3.61 4.14
C TYR A 80 -9.06 -3.84 4.08
N PHE A 81 -8.50 -4.70 4.93
CA PHE A 81 -7.05 -4.82 5.13
C PHE A 81 -6.43 -6.14 4.62
N SER A 82 -7.23 -7.15 4.27
CA SER A 82 -6.71 -8.46 3.85
C SER A 82 -5.70 -8.37 2.72
N GLY A 83 -5.95 -7.54 1.70
CA GLY A 83 -5.03 -7.37 0.57
C GLY A 83 -3.63 -6.91 0.98
N SER A 84 -3.54 -5.84 1.78
CA SER A 84 -2.25 -5.31 2.25
C SER A 84 -1.56 -6.25 3.24
N ILE A 85 -2.32 -6.94 4.10
CA ILE A 85 -1.78 -7.92 5.05
C ILE A 85 -1.25 -9.14 4.29
N ALA A 86 -2.01 -9.67 3.33
CA ALA A 86 -1.59 -10.80 2.50
C ALA A 86 -0.31 -10.47 1.72
N PHE A 87 -0.19 -9.25 1.20
CA PHE A 87 1.04 -8.79 0.57
C PHE A 87 2.24 -8.82 1.53
N LEU A 88 2.09 -8.27 2.75
CA LEU A 88 3.16 -8.28 3.75
C LEU A 88 3.57 -9.71 4.16
N VAL A 89 2.58 -10.59 4.38
CA VAL A 89 2.85 -12.01 4.67
C VAL A 89 3.60 -12.65 3.52
N THR A 90 3.19 -12.40 2.27
CA THR A 90 3.85 -12.92 1.07
C THR A 90 5.29 -12.42 0.97
N ALA A 91 5.54 -11.13 1.23
CA ALA A 91 6.87 -10.54 1.20
C ALA A 91 7.81 -11.17 2.27
N LEU A 92 7.26 -11.62 3.41
CA LEU A 92 8.01 -12.30 4.46
C LEU A 92 8.33 -13.77 4.12
N THR A 93 7.41 -14.46 3.45
CA THR A 93 7.54 -15.90 3.15
C THR A 93 8.25 -16.18 1.83
N MET A 94 8.23 -15.22 0.90
CA MET A 94 8.87 -15.38 -0.40
C MET A 94 10.40 -15.38 -0.28
N GLN A 95 11.03 -16.23 -1.10
CA GLN A 95 12.47 -16.25 -1.26
C GLN A 95 12.91 -15.04 -2.10
N LEU A 96 13.32 -13.98 -1.41
CA LEU A 96 13.80 -12.73 -1.97
C LEU A 96 15.23 -12.49 -1.48
N THR A 97 16.02 -11.74 -2.26
CA THR A 97 17.28 -11.22 -1.75
C THR A 97 17.03 -10.29 -0.57
N PRO A 98 17.98 -10.11 0.37
CA PRO A 98 17.78 -9.24 1.52
C PRO A 98 17.42 -7.80 1.14
N SER A 99 18.01 -7.26 0.07
CA SER A 99 17.70 -5.92 -0.44
C SER A 99 16.28 -5.81 -0.97
N ASP A 100 15.84 -6.78 -1.78
CA ASP A 100 14.51 -6.75 -2.38
C ASP A 100 13.44 -6.95 -1.31
N ARG A 101 13.68 -7.82 -0.34
CA ARG A 101 12.79 -8.01 0.81
C ARG A 101 12.55 -6.70 1.55
N VAL A 102 13.59 -5.89 1.79
CA VAL A 102 13.43 -4.58 2.44
C VAL A 102 12.54 -3.68 1.60
N VAL A 103 12.77 -3.57 0.29
CA VAL A 103 11.95 -2.74 -0.61
C VAL A 103 10.48 -3.17 -0.60
N TYR A 104 10.21 -4.48 -0.64
CA TYR A 104 8.86 -5.04 -0.59
C TYR A 104 8.17 -4.72 0.74
N LEU A 105 8.85 -4.97 1.87
CA LEU A 105 8.31 -4.72 3.19
C LEU A 105 8.06 -3.23 3.43
N VAL A 106 9.00 -2.36 3.05
CA VAL A 106 8.84 -0.91 3.13
C VAL A 106 7.64 -0.47 2.31
N THR A 107 7.52 -0.94 1.07
CA THR A 107 6.38 -0.60 0.19
C THR A 107 5.05 -1.06 0.79
N GLY A 108 4.98 -2.29 1.30
CA GLY A 108 3.79 -2.82 1.97
C GLY A 108 3.42 -2.06 3.25
N CYS A 109 4.42 -1.70 4.06
CA CYS A 109 4.26 -0.90 5.28
C CYS A 109 3.77 0.51 4.97
N VAL A 110 4.33 1.17 3.96
CA VAL A 110 3.86 2.48 3.50
C VAL A 110 2.41 2.38 3.04
N PHE A 111 2.07 1.39 2.22
CA PHE A 111 0.70 1.20 1.75
C PHE A 111 -0.28 1.00 2.90
N ILE A 112 0.00 0.08 3.84
CA ILE A 112 -0.93 -0.21 4.94
C ILE A 112 -1.12 0.99 5.87
N ILE A 113 -0.07 1.80 6.10
CA ILE A 113 -0.17 3.04 6.88
C ILE A 113 -1.10 4.04 6.18
N VAL A 114 -0.87 4.32 4.89
CA VAL A 114 -1.71 5.24 4.11
C VAL A 114 -3.16 4.73 4.05
N HIS A 115 -3.35 3.43 3.83
CA HIS A 115 -4.66 2.78 3.79
C HIS A 115 -5.40 2.87 5.12
N SER A 116 -4.67 2.76 6.24
CA SER A 116 -5.20 2.93 7.60
C SER A 116 -5.61 4.38 7.88
N VAL A 117 -4.82 5.36 7.42
CA VAL A 117 -5.18 6.79 7.54
C VAL A 117 -6.49 7.08 6.81
N PHE A 118 -6.63 6.60 5.56
CA PHE A 118 -7.88 6.79 4.80
C PHE A 118 -9.06 6.03 5.41
N TYR A 119 -8.84 4.85 5.98
CA TYR A 119 -9.86 4.13 6.74
C TYR A 119 -10.37 4.98 7.91
N TYR A 120 -9.46 5.50 8.73
CA TYR A 120 -9.81 6.34 9.88
C TYR A 120 -10.57 7.60 9.46
N LEU A 121 -10.10 8.31 8.44
CA LEU A 121 -10.78 9.51 7.92
C LEU A 121 -12.20 9.20 7.44
N ARG A 122 -12.42 8.03 6.84
CA ARG A 122 -13.74 7.60 6.39
C ARG A 122 -14.68 7.26 7.55
N VAL A 123 -14.21 6.49 8.53
CA VAL A 123 -14.99 6.15 9.73
C VAL A 123 -15.39 7.42 10.49
N LYS A 124 -14.42 8.34 10.69
CA LYS A 124 -14.68 9.64 11.34
C LYS A 124 -15.63 10.53 10.52
N GLY A 125 -15.50 10.52 9.20
CA GLY A 125 -16.38 11.30 8.31
C GLY A 125 -17.84 10.86 8.37
N GLN A 126 -18.10 9.57 8.55
CA GLN A 126 -19.47 9.06 8.73
C GLN A 126 -20.03 9.27 10.13
N ALA A 127 -19.19 9.32 11.16
CA ALA A 127 -19.65 9.64 12.52
C ALA A 127 -20.13 11.10 12.68
N ARG A 128 -19.89 11.96 11.68
CA ARG A 128 -20.29 13.37 11.65
C ARG A 128 -21.44 13.67 10.69
N ALA A 129 -21.90 12.67 9.94
CA ALA A 129 -23.00 12.76 8.98
C ALA A 129 -24.25 12.12 9.58
#